data_AF-A0A7C1BUU6-F1
#
_entry.id   AF-A0A7C1BUU6-F1
#
_cell.length_a   1.000
_cell.length_b   1.000
_cell.length_c   1.000
_cell.angle_alpha   90.00
_cell.angle_beta   90.00
_cell.angle_gamma   90.00
#
_symmetry.space_group_name_H-M   'P 1'
#
loop_
_entity.id
_entity.type
_entity.pdbx_description
1 polymer ?
#
loop_
_entity_poly.entity_id
_entity_poly.type
_entity_poly.pdbx_seq_one_letter_code
_entity_poly.pdbx_strand_id
1 'polypeptide(L)' 'MEEVNLSEEARACGGVLAALVSILRKIDFGEKVRVTVEEEHVKELNESLSLLTKYGLIKVHERPSDKVAIIEKVKEE' A
#
# COMPACT_ATOMS: atom_id res chain seq x y z
N MET A 1 11.41 2.88 9.49
CA MET A 1 10.35 2.41 8.59
C MET A 1 9.26 3.45 8.65
N GLU A 2 8.97 4.09 7.52
CA GLU A 2 7.95 5.13 7.41
C GLU A 2 6.54 4.53 7.58
N GLU A 3 5.64 5.24 8.26
CA GLU A 3 4.22 4.86 8.39
C GLU A 3 3.35 5.88 7.64
N VAL A 4 2.47 5.38 6.76
CA VAL A 4 1.59 6.21 5.94
C VAL A 4 0.14 5.79 6.10
N ASN A 5 -0.70 6.74 6.50
CA ASN A 5 -2.14 6.55 6.50
C ASN A 5 -2.71 6.81 5.11
N LEU A 6 -3.19 5.75 4.46
CA LEU A 6 -3.77 5.79 3.12
C LEU A 6 -5.17 6.39 3.08
N SER A 7 -5.88 6.50 4.20
CA SER A 7 -7.29 6.93 4.18
C SER A 7 -7.49 8.40 3.80
N GLU A 8 -6.60 9.30 4.26
CA GLU A 8 -6.66 10.70 3.86
C GLU A 8 -6.37 10.87 2.36
N GLU A 9 -5.31 10.21 1.90
CA GLU A 9 -4.91 10.24 0.49
C GLU A 9 -5.96 9.53 -0.39
N ALA A 10 -6.59 8.45 0.07
CA ALA A 10 -7.64 7.74 -0.66
C ALA A 10 -8.87 8.62 -0.88
N ARG A 11 -9.29 9.39 0.13
CA ARG A 11 -10.39 10.37 0.00
C ARG A 11 -10.07 11.45 -1.03
N ALA A 12 -8.80 11.87 -1.13
CA ALA A 12 -8.35 12.87 -2.10
C ALA A 12 -8.13 12.31 -3.52
N CYS A 13 -7.58 11.10 -3.63
CA CYS A 13 -7.18 10.47 -4.90
C CYS A 13 -8.26 9.56 -5.51
N GLY A 14 -9.40 9.39 -4.85
CA GLY A 14 -10.52 8.58 -5.35
C GLY A 14 -10.37 7.07 -5.10
N GLY A 15 -9.60 6.68 -4.08
CA GLY A 15 -9.45 5.28 -3.65
C GLY A 15 -8.08 4.92 -3.09
N VAL A 16 -8.02 3.82 -2.36
CA VAL A 16 -6.81 3.26 -1.74
C VAL A 16 -5.78 2.84 -2.80
N LEU A 17 -6.22 2.34 -3.95
CA LEU A 17 -5.30 1.96 -5.03
C LEU A 17 -4.51 3.17 -5.53
N ALA A 18 -5.19 4.30 -5.76
CA ALA A 18 -4.55 5.52 -6.24
C ALA A 18 -3.58 6.08 -5.18
N ALA A 19 -3.98 6.05 -3.90
CA ALA A 19 -3.12 6.43 -2.78
C ALA A 19 -1.86 5.55 -2.70
N LEU A 20 -1.99 4.23 -2.84
CA LEU A 20 -0.86 3.30 -2.87
C LEU A 20 0.09 3.60 -4.03
N VAL A 21 -0.43 3.79 -5.24
CA VAL A 21 0.39 4.14 -6.41
C VAL A 21 1.11 5.48 -6.20
N SER A 22 0.45 6.47 -5.58
CA SER A 22 1.08 7.75 -5.22
C SER A 22 2.28 7.56 -4.29
N ILE A 23 2.15 6.72 -3.25
CA ILE A 23 3.26 6.37 -2.34
C ILE A 23 4.36 5.62 -3.07
N LEU A 24 4.02 4.62 -3.89
CA LEU A 24 5.01 3.85 -4.64
C LEU A 24 5.84 4.71 -5.58
N ARG A 25 5.32 5.86 -6.05
CA ARG A 25 6.09 6.82 -6.84
C ARG A 25 7.07 7.65 -6.01
N LYS A 26 6.85 7.77 -4.70
CA LYS A 26 7.67 8.58 -3.78
C LYS A 26 8.79 7.78 -3.11
N ILE A 27 8.64 6.45 -3.00
CA ILE A 27 9.62 5.59 -2.34
C ILE A 27 10.57 4.88 -3.31
N ASP A 28 11.74 4.52 -2.81
CA ASP A 28 12.78 3.82 -3.57
C ASP A 28 12.53 2.32 -3.65
N PHE A 29 13.18 1.66 -4.62
CA PHE A 29 13.13 0.20 -4.73
C PHE A 29 13.83 -0.47 -3.54
N GLY A 30 13.21 -1.49 -2.96
CA GLY A 30 13.68 -2.16 -1.74
C GLY A 30 13.32 -1.43 -0.45
N GLU A 31 12.70 -0.25 -0.54
CA GLU A 31 12.25 0.50 0.63
C GLU A 31 10.96 -0.11 1.21
N LYS A 32 10.93 -0.27 2.54
CA LYS A 32 9.79 -0.80 3.28
C LYS A 32 8.97 0.32 3.91
N VAL A 33 7.68 0.30 3.66
CA VAL A 33 6.70 1.24 4.21
C VAL A 33 5.60 0.49 4.91
N ARG A 34 5.20 0.99 6.07
CA ARG A 34 4.01 0.53 6.78
C ARG A 34 2.83 1.38 6.32
N VAL A 35 1.83 0.74 5.75
CA VAL A 35 0.60 1.42 5.30
C VAL A 35 -0.56 1.06 6.22
N THR A 36 -1.38 2.05 6.54
CA THR A 36 -2.56 1.88 7.39
C THR A 36 -3.82 2.45 6.72
N VAL A 37 -4.99 1.89 7.03
CA VAL A 37 -6.30 2.41 6.61
C VAL A 37 -7.32 2.40 7.76
N GLU A 38 -8.33 3.27 7.64
CA GLU A 38 -9.57 3.21 8.41
C GLU A 38 -10.45 2.03 7.96
N GLU A 39 -11.43 1.65 8.81
CA GLU A 39 -12.27 0.46 8.61
C GLU A 39 -12.97 0.43 7.25
N GLU A 40 -13.49 1.57 6.79
CA GLU A 40 -14.23 1.69 5.52
C GLU A 40 -13.36 1.34 4.29
N HIS A 41 -12.04 1.42 4.42
CA HIS A 41 -11.07 1.21 3.34
C HIS A 41 -10.38 -0.16 3.42
N VAL A 42 -10.68 -1.00 4.41
CA VAL A 42 -10.02 -2.32 4.61
C VAL A 42 -10.17 -3.23 3.39
N LYS A 43 -11.39 -3.31 2.83
CA LYS A 43 -11.64 -4.15 1.65
C LYS A 43 -10.80 -3.69 0.47
N GLU A 44 -10.80 -2.39 0.20
CA GLU A 44 -10.08 -1.79 -0.92
C GLU A 44 -8.55 -1.92 -0.76
N LEU A 45 -8.04 -1.79 0.46
CA LEU A 45 -6.64 -2.08 0.78
C LEU A 45 -6.28 -3.50 0.37
N ASN A 46 -7.06 -4.49 0.79
CA ASN A 46 -6.77 -5.89 0.51
C ASN A 46 -6.80 -6.22 -0.98
N GLU A 47 -7.79 -5.69 -1.70
CA GLU A 47 -7.89 -5.82 -3.15
C GLU A 47 -6.71 -5.15 -3.86
N SER A 48 -6.32 -3.95 -3.42
CA SER A 48 -5.19 -3.20 -3.99
C SER A 48 -3.85 -3.90 -3.74
N LEU A 49 -3.61 -4.38 -2.52
CA LEU A 49 -2.40 -5.12 -2.18
C LEU A 49 -2.28 -6.40 -3.00
N SER A 50 -3.38 -7.14 -3.13
CA SER A 50 -3.45 -8.36 -3.96
C SER A 50 -3.13 -8.06 -5.42
N LEU A 51 -3.74 -7.01 -5.97
CA LEU A 51 -3.52 -6.56 -7.34
C LEU A 51 -2.05 -6.19 -7.58
N LEU A 52 -1.50 -5.29 -6.76
CA LEU A 52 -0.13 -4.79 -6.91
C LEU A 52 0.92 -5.88 -6.69
N THR A 53 0.66 -6.83 -5.79
CA THR A 53 1.53 -8.01 -5.59
C THR A 53 1.50 -8.91 -6.82
N LYS A 54 0.31 -9.16 -7.40
CA LYS A 54 0.15 -9.99 -8.61
C LYS A 54 0.87 -9.40 -9.82
N TYR A 55 0.91 -8.08 -9.94
CA TYR A 55 1.67 -7.38 -10.98
C TYR A 55 3.15 -7.20 -10.67
N GLY A 56 3.64 -7.73 -9.53
CA GLY A 56 5.05 -7.60 -9.16
C GLY A 56 5.47 -6.14 -8.96
N LEU A 57 4.58 -5.28 -8.46
CA LEU A 57 4.91 -3.88 -8.12
C LEU A 57 5.31 -3.73 -6.65
N ILE A 58 4.78 -4.61 -5.80
CA ILE A 58 5.11 -4.65 -4.37
C ILE A 58 5.30 -6.07 -3.86
N LYS A 59 5.93 -6.18 -2.70
CA LYS A 59 5.95 -7.37 -1.85
C LYS A 59 5.39 -7.03 -0.48
N VAL A 60 4.41 -7.80 -0.02
CA VAL A 60 3.88 -7.68 1.35
C VAL A 60 4.73 -8.57 2.27
N HIS A 61 5.35 -7.97 3.29
CA HIS A 61 6.21 -8.69 4.25
C HIS A 61 5.42 -9.14 5.49
N GLU A 62 4.60 -8.24 6.03
CA GLU A 62 3.84 -8.49 7.25
C GLU A 62 2.45 -7.85 7.15
N ARG A 63 1.45 -8.50 7.75
CA ARG A 63 0.13 -7.92 8.03
C ARG A 63 -0.19 -8.05 9.51
N PRO A 64 0.14 -7.03 10.32
CA PRO A 64 -0.21 -7.02 11.73
C PRO A 64 -1.72 -7.04 11.98
N SER A 65 -2.53 -6.55 11.04
CA SER A 65 -3.98 -6.59 11.09
C SER A 65 -4.58 -6.38 9.70
N ASP A 66 -5.92 -6.44 9.59
CA ASP A 66 -6.56 -6.16 8.32
C ASP A 66 -6.43 -4.72 7.82
N LYS A 67 -6.14 -3.80 8.75
CA LYS A 67 -5.95 -2.38 8.51
C LYS A 67 -4.51 -1.98 8.21
N VAL A 68 -3.56 -2.90 8.39
CA VAL A 68 -2.12 -2.56 8.40
C VAL A 68 -1.34 -3.57 7.57
N ALA A 69 -0.50 -3.08 6.67
CA ALA A 69 0.43 -3.90 5.92
C ALA A 69 1.82 -3.26 5.88
N ILE A 70 2.87 -4.07 5.91
CA ILE A 70 4.24 -3.64 5.61
C ILE A 70 4.55 -4.09 4.18
N ILE A 71 4.75 -3.13 3.30
CA ILE A 71 4.99 -3.35 1.87
C ILE A 71 6.38 -2.87 1.47
N GLU A 72 6.93 -3.50 0.44
CA GLU A 72 8.18 -3.10 -0.20
C GLU A 72 7.94 -2.88 -1.69
N LYS A 73 8.47 -1.80 -2.24
CA LYS A 73 8.46 -1.58 -3.70
C LYS A 73 9.50 -2.47 -4.34
N VAL A 74 9.09 -3.30 -5.29
CA VAL A 74 10.01 -4.20 -6.00
C VAL A 74 10.39 -3.63 -7.35
N LYS A 75 11.61 -3.94 -7.81
CA LYS A 75 12.09 -3.59 -9.14
C LYS A 75 11.73 -4.76 -10.06
N GLU A 76 11.04 -4.48 -11.18
CA GLU A 76 10.88 -5.50 -12.24
C GLU A 76 12.27 -6.00 -12.65
N GLU A 77 12.44 -7.33 -12.64
CA GLU A 77 13.66 -8.02 -13.10
C GLU A 77 13.68 -8.17 -14.62
#